data_AF-S4RDP1-F1
#
_entry.id   AF-S4RDP1-F1
#
_cell.length_a   1.000
_cell.length_b   1.000
_cell.length_c   1.000
_cell.angle_alpha   90.00
_cell.angle_beta   90.00
_cell.angle_gamma   90.00
#
_symmetry.space_group_name_H-M   'P 1'
#
loop_
_entity.id
_entity.type
_entity.pdbx_description
1 polymer ?
#
loop_
_entity_poly.entity_id
_entity_poly.type
_entity_poly.pdbx_seq_one_letter_code
_entity_poly.pdbx_strand_id
1 'polypeptide(L)'
;TQQFKRYEEELELEQRLEQERRKDELDKSLVEAQKKLEKIMEEHQDRTKVLNIRLHEAAEQHRREEEEERRRLAEGHERARRLNALQEEMLALNRRAQPSPPQPGTAATAAGAQSGALAQLAELRMRAGQLCDTVATAIRNSSDSGGFGPSPQDLAHAEQVLAEMRLLAVQVEALRLQEERRLEAEKGDAQRLARELQQQQHQQQQQQEQAEQQKRQQKEEVGLQRTDSSILSWSKELQVKLDETMKNMDGLNSSKDPKIKAIKFELAKAVSTPVSQICSTSGPGSHLYDITGKLNSLLSSQTIEVGNRSISVSRHPQGLLYAQYKLGEKLVKQGEEEVASQHKAAFPIAAVAISLWDRHPALGELLLAHMHRKCPYTVPVFNLPTPGQNQEDFFRSLGYCYDGKTLEKQDLFLNRMSGMMRLYAAIIATPVPSPSMNKSHPHGLQYGWRWIAQMLNLEPVSDISATMLYDFLEVAGNAMERAYCSQFWKLLFFIIEEYLPRYLHYSLVIGFSHYGWSNNLQ
;
A
#
# COMPACT_ATOMS: atom_id res chain seq x y z
N THR A 1 -148.99 98.73 -0.97
CA THR A 1 -147.74 98.43 -0.23
C THR A 1 -147.69 97.01 0.33
N GLN A 2 -148.73 96.47 0.98
CA GLN A 2 -148.70 95.09 1.50
C GLN A 2 -148.68 93.97 0.43
N GLN A 3 -149.34 94.16 -0.72
CA GLN A 3 -149.33 93.15 -1.79
C GLN A 3 -147.94 92.92 -2.39
N PHE A 4 -147.13 93.99 -2.49
CA PHE A 4 -145.79 93.90 -3.05
C PHE A 4 -144.87 93.03 -2.19
N LYS A 5 -144.98 93.13 -0.86
CA LYS A 5 -144.21 92.28 0.07
C LYS A 5 -144.55 90.80 -0.03
N ARG A 6 -145.83 90.44 -0.21
CA ARG A 6 -146.22 89.03 -0.37
C ARG A 6 -145.66 88.43 -1.66
N TYR A 7 -145.61 89.21 -2.74
CA TYR A 7 -145.01 88.77 -3.99
C TYR A 7 -143.50 88.58 -3.87
N GLU A 8 -142.80 89.47 -3.15
CA GLU A 8 -141.38 89.30 -2.84
C GLU A 8 -141.13 88.03 -2.01
N GLU A 9 -141.94 87.76 -0.96
CA GLU A 9 -141.82 86.56 -0.13
C GLU A 9 -142.08 85.25 -0.91
N GLU A 10 -143.05 85.25 -1.82
CA GLU A 10 -143.36 84.09 -2.68
C GLU A 10 -142.24 83.82 -3.69
N LEU A 11 -141.69 84.88 -4.30
CA LEU A 11 -140.54 84.77 -5.20
C LEU A 11 -139.30 84.24 -4.47
N GLU A 12 -139.03 84.69 -3.25
CA GLU A 12 -137.93 84.16 -2.44
C GLU A 12 -138.12 82.69 -2.07
N LEU A 13 -139.36 82.26 -1.76
CA LEU A 13 -139.65 80.86 -1.44
C LEU A 13 -139.45 79.97 -2.68
N GLU A 14 -139.91 80.42 -3.85
CA GLU A 14 -139.74 79.71 -5.11
C GLU A 14 -138.26 79.57 -5.47
N GLN A 15 -137.47 80.64 -5.29
CA GLN A 15 -136.02 80.60 -5.45
C GLN A 15 -135.35 79.62 -4.48
N ARG A 16 -135.77 79.56 -3.21
CA ARG A 16 -135.24 78.58 -2.23
C ARG A 16 -135.59 77.14 -2.61
N LEU A 17 -136.83 76.87 -3.02
CA LEU A 17 -137.25 75.53 -3.46
C LEU A 17 -136.52 75.12 -4.74
N GLU A 18 -136.26 76.04 -5.65
CA GLU A 18 -135.45 75.78 -6.84
C GLU A 18 -133.98 75.50 -6.48
N GLN A 19 -133.42 76.23 -5.52
CA GLN A 19 -132.09 75.95 -4.98
C GLN A 19 -132.02 74.58 -4.29
N GLU A 20 -133.03 74.21 -3.49
CA GLU A 20 -133.11 72.88 -2.86
C GLU A 20 -133.23 71.76 -3.90
N ARG A 21 -134.09 71.91 -4.92
CA ARG A 21 -134.19 70.92 -6.01
C ARG A 21 -132.88 70.75 -6.77
N ARG A 22 -132.21 71.86 -7.11
CA ARG A 22 -130.89 71.83 -7.75
C ARG A 22 -129.86 71.12 -6.86
N LYS A 23 -129.91 71.37 -5.55
CA LYS A 23 -129.04 70.71 -4.58
C LYS A 23 -129.31 69.20 -4.50
N ASP A 24 -130.56 68.77 -4.45
CA ASP A 24 -130.93 67.36 -4.44
C ASP A 24 -130.53 66.63 -5.74
N GLU A 25 -130.65 67.29 -6.90
CA GLU A 25 -130.19 66.75 -8.19
C GLU A 25 -128.66 66.61 -8.23
N LEU A 26 -127.93 67.61 -7.72
CA LEU A 26 -126.49 67.56 -7.55
C LEU A 26 -126.07 66.41 -6.61
N ASP A 27 -126.74 66.26 -5.47
CA ASP A 27 -126.44 65.20 -4.50
C ASP A 27 -126.73 63.80 -5.08
N LYS A 28 -127.81 63.62 -5.84
CA LYS A 28 -128.08 62.36 -6.56
C LYS A 28 -127.02 62.06 -7.61
N SER A 29 -126.65 63.06 -8.42
CA SER A 29 -125.59 62.93 -9.43
C SER A 29 -124.24 62.57 -8.79
N LEU A 30 -123.92 63.16 -7.64
CA LEU A 30 -122.72 62.87 -6.86
C LEU A 30 -122.71 61.42 -6.37
N VAL A 31 -123.83 60.93 -5.82
CA VAL A 31 -123.97 59.54 -5.36
C VAL A 31 -123.86 58.55 -6.52
N GLU A 32 -124.46 58.83 -7.68
CA GLU A 32 -124.31 58.00 -8.88
C GLU A 32 -122.87 57.99 -9.40
N ALA A 33 -122.19 59.14 -9.40
CA ALA A 33 -120.78 59.24 -9.77
C ALA A 33 -119.88 58.44 -8.82
N GLN A 34 -120.14 58.51 -7.51
CA GLN A 34 -119.44 57.71 -6.49
C GLN A 34 -119.63 56.21 -6.72
N LYS A 35 -120.87 55.73 -6.95
CA LYS A 35 -121.13 54.32 -7.24
C LYS A 35 -120.43 53.83 -8.51
N LYS A 36 -120.38 54.67 -9.57
CA LYS A 36 -119.63 54.34 -10.79
C LYS A 36 -118.13 54.25 -10.52
N LEU A 37 -117.59 55.17 -9.71
CA LEU A 37 -116.18 55.16 -9.33
C LEU A 37 -115.82 53.92 -8.50
N GLU A 38 -116.66 53.54 -7.52
CA GLU A 38 -116.49 52.33 -6.72
C GLU A 38 -116.47 51.07 -7.59
N LYS A 39 -117.41 50.96 -8.55
CA LYS A 39 -117.44 49.84 -9.49
C LYS A 39 -116.19 49.75 -10.35
N ILE A 40 -115.72 50.89 -10.87
CA ILE A 40 -114.46 50.96 -11.65
C ILE A 40 -113.28 50.54 -10.77
N MET A 41 -113.22 51.00 -9.52
CA MET A 41 -112.18 50.60 -8.57
C MET A 41 -112.20 49.11 -8.28
N GLU A 42 -113.37 48.50 -8.09
CA GLU A 42 -113.51 47.05 -7.88
C GLU A 42 -113.05 46.26 -9.10
N GLU A 43 -113.46 46.65 -10.31
CA GLU A 43 -112.97 46.06 -11.57
C GLU A 43 -111.45 46.19 -11.73
N HIS A 44 -110.86 47.33 -11.35
CA HIS A 44 -109.41 47.51 -11.35
C HIS A 44 -108.72 46.62 -10.32
N GLN A 45 -109.29 46.47 -9.11
CA GLN A 45 -108.75 45.59 -8.08
C GLN A 45 -108.75 44.13 -8.54
N ASP A 46 -109.83 43.66 -9.16
CA ASP A 46 -109.93 42.29 -9.64
C ASP A 46 -109.00 42.01 -10.83
N ARG A 47 -108.89 42.94 -11.78
CA ARG A 47 -107.88 42.84 -12.86
C ARG A 47 -106.46 42.77 -12.29
N THR A 48 -106.16 43.57 -11.27
CA THR A 48 -104.85 43.57 -10.61
C THR A 48 -104.57 42.24 -9.92
N LYS A 49 -105.55 41.62 -9.25
CA LYS A 49 -105.41 40.28 -8.66
C LYS A 49 -105.08 39.23 -9.72
N VAL A 50 -105.81 39.21 -10.83
CA VAL A 50 -105.58 38.24 -11.92
C VAL A 50 -104.20 38.43 -12.56
N LEU A 51 -103.77 39.68 -12.79
CA LEU A 51 -102.44 40.00 -13.31
C LEU A 51 -101.33 39.54 -12.36
N ASN A 52 -101.49 39.77 -11.05
CA ASN A 52 -100.52 39.33 -10.05
C ASN A 52 -100.39 37.81 -9.99
N ILE A 53 -101.49 37.06 -10.12
CA ILE A 53 -101.46 35.58 -10.18
C ILE A 53 -100.68 35.12 -11.42
N ARG A 54 -100.99 35.67 -12.60
CA ARG A 54 -100.26 35.32 -13.85
C ARG A 54 -98.78 35.69 -13.80
N LEU A 55 -98.44 36.82 -13.18
CA LEU A 55 -97.05 37.21 -12.98
C LEU A 55 -96.32 36.20 -12.07
N HIS A 56 -96.99 35.72 -11.02
CA HIS A 56 -96.43 34.72 -10.12
C HIS A 56 -96.24 33.36 -10.81
N GLU A 57 -97.21 32.91 -11.60
CA GLU A 57 -97.11 31.69 -12.40
C GLU A 57 -96.00 31.76 -13.46
N ALA A 58 -95.87 32.89 -14.15
CA ALA A 58 -94.77 33.12 -15.11
C ALA A 58 -93.41 33.16 -14.41
N ALA A 59 -93.33 33.77 -13.22
CA ALA A 59 -92.11 33.77 -12.41
C ALA A 59 -91.75 32.36 -11.89
N GLU A 60 -92.73 31.55 -11.48
CA GLU A 60 -92.55 30.14 -11.13
C GLU A 60 -91.98 29.33 -12.30
N GLN A 61 -92.55 29.51 -13.51
CA GLN A 61 -92.08 28.83 -14.71
C GLN A 61 -90.65 29.22 -15.07
N HIS A 62 -90.34 30.52 -15.07
CA HIS A 62 -88.99 31.01 -15.32
C HIS A 62 -87.98 30.46 -14.29
N ARG A 63 -88.35 30.39 -13.00
CA ARG A 63 -87.51 29.77 -11.97
C ARG A 63 -87.23 28.30 -12.25
N ARG A 64 -88.24 27.53 -12.67
CA ARG A 64 -88.07 26.10 -13.00
C ARG A 64 -87.16 25.91 -14.21
N GLU A 65 -87.32 26.73 -15.25
CA GLU A 65 -86.45 26.72 -16.43
C GLU A 65 -85.00 27.07 -16.07
N GLU A 66 -84.79 28.12 -15.26
CA GLU A 66 -83.46 28.48 -14.74
C GLU A 66 -82.85 27.38 -13.88
N GLU A 67 -83.63 26.71 -13.03
CA GLU A 67 -83.17 25.58 -12.20
C GLU A 67 -82.80 24.36 -13.05
N GLU A 68 -83.58 24.03 -14.08
CA GLU A 68 -83.28 22.97 -15.03
C GLU A 68 -82.02 23.28 -15.85
N GLU A 69 -81.85 24.51 -16.32
CA GLU A 69 -80.66 24.95 -17.04
C GLU A 69 -79.42 24.90 -16.14
N ARG A 70 -79.52 25.40 -14.90
CA ARG A 70 -78.47 25.27 -13.88
C ARG A 70 -78.11 23.82 -13.60
N ARG A 71 -79.10 22.93 -13.52
CA ARG A 71 -78.87 21.50 -13.34
C ARG A 71 -78.14 20.88 -14.53
N ARG A 72 -78.55 21.19 -15.77
CA ARG A 72 -77.87 20.71 -16.99
C ARG A 72 -76.42 21.19 -17.06
N LEU A 73 -76.19 22.46 -16.71
CA LEU A 73 -74.84 23.02 -16.61
C LEU A 73 -74.03 22.30 -15.52
N ALA A 74 -74.58 22.08 -14.33
CA ALA A 74 -73.90 21.39 -13.24
C ALA A 74 -73.52 19.94 -13.61
N GLU A 75 -74.43 19.20 -14.24
CA GLU A 75 -74.17 17.85 -14.75
C GLU A 75 -73.09 17.85 -15.85
N GLY A 76 -73.09 18.86 -16.73
CA GLY A 76 -72.03 19.08 -17.72
C GLY A 76 -70.65 19.32 -17.10
N HIS A 77 -70.59 20.18 -16.07
CA HIS A 77 -69.37 20.45 -15.31
C HIS A 77 -68.88 19.21 -14.54
N GLU A 78 -69.79 18.39 -14.00
CA GLU A 78 -69.41 17.12 -13.36
C GLU A 78 -68.83 16.14 -14.37
N ARG A 79 -69.43 16.00 -15.55
CA ARG A 79 -68.86 15.18 -16.64
C ARG A 79 -67.48 15.68 -17.06
N ALA A 80 -67.28 16.98 -17.19
CA ALA A 80 -65.96 17.56 -17.48
C ALA A 80 -64.93 17.24 -16.39
N ARG A 81 -65.30 17.35 -15.11
CA ARG A 81 -64.43 16.95 -13.99
C ARG A 81 -64.05 15.48 -14.03
N ARG A 82 -65.01 14.59 -14.28
CA ARG A 82 -64.74 13.15 -14.43
C ARG A 82 -63.80 12.88 -15.60
N LEU A 83 -64.02 13.53 -16.73
CA LEU A 83 -63.22 13.33 -17.93
C LEU A 83 -61.78 13.82 -17.77
N ASN A 84 -61.57 14.92 -17.04
CA ASN A 84 -60.23 15.36 -16.62
C ASN A 84 -59.56 14.36 -15.66
N ALA A 85 -60.30 13.79 -14.70
CA ALA A 85 -59.77 12.77 -13.80
C ALA A 85 -59.37 11.49 -14.55
N LEU A 86 -60.15 11.06 -15.56
CA LEU A 86 -59.78 9.96 -16.45
C LEU A 86 -58.50 10.27 -17.22
N GLN A 87 -58.33 11.50 -17.72
CA GLN A 87 -57.12 11.91 -18.42
C GLN A 87 -55.89 11.88 -17.50
N GLU A 88 -56.00 12.33 -16.25
CA GLU A 88 -54.91 12.25 -15.27
C GLU A 88 -54.50 10.79 -15.01
N GLU A 89 -55.46 9.89 -14.85
CA GLU A 89 -55.19 8.46 -14.67
C GLU A 89 -54.48 7.86 -15.89
N MET A 90 -54.93 8.18 -17.11
CA MET A 90 -54.28 7.73 -18.34
C MET A 90 -52.85 8.25 -18.47
N LEU A 91 -52.60 9.51 -18.13
CA LEU A 91 -51.26 10.09 -18.14
C LEU A 91 -50.35 9.41 -17.10
N ALA A 92 -50.88 9.08 -15.92
CA ALA A 92 -50.14 8.36 -14.89
C ALA A 92 -49.76 6.94 -15.36
N LEU A 93 -50.68 6.21 -15.98
CA LEU A 93 -50.43 4.89 -16.56
C LEU A 93 -49.40 4.95 -17.69
N ASN A 94 -49.49 5.96 -18.57
CA ASN A 94 -48.55 6.15 -19.66
C ASN A 94 -47.12 6.49 -19.14
N ARG A 95 -47.00 7.32 -18.09
CA ARG A 95 -45.70 7.59 -17.43
C ARG A 95 -45.09 6.32 -16.84
N ARG A 96 -45.89 5.45 -16.22
CA ARG A 96 -45.42 4.16 -15.69
C ARG A 96 -44.93 3.23 -16.81
N ALA A 97 -45.50 3.35 -18.02
CA ALA A 97 -45.09 2.61 -19.21
C ALA A 97 -43.81 3.16 -19.91
N GLN A 98 -43.39 4.40 -19.62
CA GLN A 98 -42.14 4.97 -20.12
C GLN A 98 -40.92 4.33 -19.46
N PRO A 99 -39.77 4.23 -20.17
CA PRO A 99 -38.54 3.70 -19.60
C PRO A 99 -37.97 4.66 -18.54
N SER A 100 -37.41 4.11 -17.46
CA SER A 100 -36.56 4.86 -16.55
C SER A 100 -35.36 5.44 -17.32
N PRO A 101 -34.92 6.68 -17.04
CA PRO A 101 -33.80 7.28 -17.74
C PRO A 101 -32.53 6.41 -17.58
N PRO A 102 -31.71 6.25 -18.63
CA PRO A 102 -30.49 5.49 -18.54
C PRO A 102 -29.55 6.14 -17.52
N GLN A 103 -29.16 5.37 -16.50
CA GLN A 103 -28.06 5.74 -15.61
C GLN A 103 -26.78 5.89 -16.45
N PRO A 104 -26.00 6.98 -16.32
CA PRO A 104 -24.79 7.16 -17.10
C PRO A 104 -23.78 6.07 -16.74
N GLY A 105 -23.48 5.15 -17.66
CA GLY A 105 -22.39 4.19 -17.47
C GLY A 105 -22.56 2.78 -18.06
N THR A 106 -23.73 2.41 -18.60
CA THR A 106 -23.95 1.05 -19.13
C THR A 106 -24.25 1.05 -20.63
N ALA A 107 -23.38 1.68 -21.41
CA ALA A 107 -23.37 1.56 -22.87
C ALA A 107 -22.20 0.70 -23.31
N ALA A 108 -22.30 -0.62 -23.12
CA ALA A 108 -21.51 -1.59 -23.88
C ALA A 108 -22.12 -2.98 -23.76
N THR A 109 -22.23 -3.65 -24.92
CA THR A 109 -22.38 -5.10 -25.11
C THR A 109 -23.68 -5.77 -24.65
N ALA A 110 -24.70 -5.74 -25.52
CA ALA A 110 -25.72 -6.81 -25.58
C ALA A 110 -26.44 -6.84 -26.95
N ALA A 111 -25.68 -6.92 -28.04
CA ALA A 111 -26.20 -6.85 -29.42
C ALA A 111 -26.82 -8.16 -29.96
N GLY A 112 -27.14 -9.16 -29.13
CA GLY A 112 -27.52 -10.50 -29.63
C GLY A 112 -28.99 -10.91 -29.48
N ALA A 113 -29.64 -10.59 -28.36
CA ALA A 113 -30.93 -11.21 -27.99
C ALA A 113 -31.96 -10.26 -27.35
N GLN A 114 -31.68 -8.95 -27.37
CA GLN A 114 -32.54 -7.91 -26.76
C GLN A 114 -33.59 -7.35 -27.74
N SER A 115 -33.53 -7.69 -29.03
CA SER A 115 -34.34 -7.03 -30.06
C SER A 115 -35.84 -7.33 -29.99
N GLY A 116 -36.26 -8.52 -29.53
CA GLY A 116 -37.67 -8.94 -29.56
C GLY A 116 -38.55 -8.26 -28.50
N ALA A 117 -38.17 -8.37 -27.22
CA ALA A 117 -38.96 -7.83 -26.12
C ALA A 117 -38.91 -6.28 -26.07
N LEU A 118 -37.78 -5.67 -26.43
CA LEU A 118 -37.68 -4.21 -26.54
C LEU A 118 -38.54 -3.64 -27.67
N ALA A 119 -38.64 -4.34 -28.81
CA ALA A 119 -39.52 -3.96 -29.91
C ALA A 119 -41.00 -4.06 -29.51
N GLN A 120 -41.40 -5.15 -28.83
CA GLN A 120 -42.76 -5.30 -28.30
C GLN A 120 -43.11 -4.22 -27.26
N LEU A 121 -42.18 -3.88 -26.37
CA LEU A 121 -42.37 -2.77 -25.41
C LEU A 121 -42.49 -1.40 -26.11
N ALA A 122 -41.78 -1.18 -27.22
CA ALA A 122 -41.90 0.05 -28.00
C ALA A 122 -43.26 0.16 -28.69
N GLU A 123 -43.79 -0.93 -29.24
CA GLU A 123 -45.12 -0.99 -29.86
C GLU A 123 -46.24 -0.70 -28.86
N LEU A 124 -46.19 -1.33 -27.66
CA LEU A 124 -47.16 -1.08 -26.59
C LEU A 124 -47.14 0.37 -26.10
N ARG A 125 -45.97 1.01 -26.07
CA ARG A 125 -45.83 2.44 -25.73
C ARG A 125 -46.44 3.35 -26.79
N MET A 126 -46.20 3.06 -28.07
CA MET A 126 -46.80 3.82 -29.17
C MET A 126 -48.32 3.76 -29.10
N ARG A 127 -48.88 2.58 -28.82
CA ARG A 127 -50.33 2.40 -28.63
C ARG A 127 -50.86 3.16 -27.41
N ALA A 128 -50.13 3.16 -26.28
CA ALA A 128 -50.50 3.97 -25.11
C ALA A 128 -50.50 5.48 -25.43
N GLY A 129 -49.51 5.99 -26.18
CA GLY A 129 -49.50 7.38 -26.64
C GLY A 129 -50.75 7.73 -27.46
N GLN A 130 -51.13 6.87 -28.41
CA GLN A 130 -52.32 7.05 -29.24
C GLN A 130 -53.61 7.11 -28.41
N LEU A 131 -53.75 6.24 -27.40
CA LEU A 131 -54.92 6.26 -26.52
C LEU A 131 -54.98 7.58 -25.71
N CYS A 132 -53.86 8.08 -25.18
CA CYS A 132 -53.83 9.40 -24.53
C CYS A 132 -54.27 10.53 -25.47
N ASP A 133 -53.86 10.48 -26.73
CA ASP A 133 -54.25 11.49 -27.73
C ASP A 133 -55.76 11.45 -28.03
N THR A 134 -56.37 10.26 -28.07
CA THR A 134 -57.82 10.11 -28.32
C THR A 134 -58.67 10.77 -27.23
N VAL A 135 -58.33 10.60 -25.95
CA VAL A 135 -59.04 11.27 -24.85
C VAL A 135 -58.75 12.78 -24.83
N ALA A 136 -57.52 13.19 -25.15
CA ALA A 136 -57.20 14.61 -25.28
C ALA A 136 -57.98 15.28 -26.43
N THR A 137 -58.23 14.58 -27.54
CA THR A 137 -59.10 15.08 -28.62
C THR A 137 -60.56 15.19 -28.19
N ALA A 138 -61.09 14.21 -27.45
CA ALA A 138 -62.46 14.25 -26.94
C ALA A 138 -62.67 15.45 -25.99
N ILE A 139 -61.69 15.75 -25.14
CA ILE A 139 -61.70 16.94 -24.27
C ILE A 139 -61.76 18.23 -25.07
N ARG A 140 -60.86 18.37 -26.06
CA ARG A 140 -60.82 19.58 -26.90
C ARG A 140 -62.14 19.82 -27.63
N ASN A 141 -62.68 18.77 -28.24
CA ASN A 141 -63.96 18.86 -28.95
C ASN A 141 -65.12 19.17 -27.99
N SER A 142 -65.07 18.71 -26.74
CA SER A 142 -66.09 19.01 -25.75
C SER A 142 -66.06 20.46 -25.24
N SER A 143 -64.88 21.09 -25.22
CA SER A 143 -64.71 22.50 -24.80
C SER A 143 -65.34 23.48 -25.79
N ASP A 144 -65.46 23.10 -27.05
CA ASP A 144 -66.04 23.94 -28.12
C ASP A 144 -67.59 23.90 -28.15
N SER A 145 -68.23 23.06 -27.34
CA SER A 145 -69.67 22.77 -27.39
C SER A 145 -70.61 23.80 -26.71
N GLY A 146 -70.18 25.05 -26.54
CA GLY A 146 -71.08 26.15 -26.15
C GLY A 146 -71.61 26.10 -24.71
N GLY A 147 -70.80 25.65 -23.75
CA GLY A 147 -71.07 25.82 -22.30
C GLY A 147 -71.78 24.67 -21.59
N PHE A 148 -72.31 23.67 -22.31
CA PHE A 148 -72.98 22.51 -21.71
C PHE A 148 -72.04 21.35 -21.33
N GLY A 149 -70.75 21.46 -21.66
CA GLY A 149 -69.74 20.46 -21.35
C GLY A 149 -69.87 19.16 -22.16
N PRO A 150 -69.03 18.15 -21.89
CA PRO A 150 -68.97 16.91 -22.66
C PRO A 150 -70.28 16.12 -22.64
N SER A 151 -70.56 15.46 -23.75
CA SER A 151 -71.74 14.60 -23.87
C SER A 151 -71.56 13.30 -23.07
N PRO A 152 -72.66 12.60 -22.73
CA PRO A 152 -72.57 11.27 -22.11
C PRO A 152 -71.82 10.25 -22.96
N GLN A 153 -71.84 10.40 -24.29
CA GLN A 153 -71.12 9.50 -25.21
C GLN A 153 -69.61 9.72 -25.16
N ASP A 154 -69.17 10.98 -25.03
CA ASP A 154 -67.75 11.31 -24.89
C ASP A 154 -67.16 10.72 -23.61
N LEU A 155 -67.93 10.78 -22.51
CA LEU A 155 -67.52 10.19 -21.24
C LEU A 155 -67.45 8.66 -21.32
N ALA A 156 -68.45 8.01 -21.92
CA ALA A 156 -68.45 6.55 -22.09
C ALA A 156 -67.30 6.07 -22.99
N HIS A 157 -66.98 6.83 -24.05
CA HIS A 157 -65.83 6.54 -24.91
C HIS A 157 -64.50 6.68 -24.15
N ALA A 158 -64.34 7.75 -23.35
CA ALA A 158 -63.15 7.93 -22.52
C ALA A 158 -62.98 6.82 -21.47
N GLU A 159 -64.06 6.35 -20.86
CA GLU A 159 -64.04 5.21 -19.92
C GLU A 159 -63.61 3.90 -20.62
N GLN A 160 -64.08 3.66 -21.84
CA GLN A 160 -63.67 2.50 -22.64
C GLN A 160 -62.17 2.56 -23.00
N VAL A 161 -61.68 3.72 -23.40
CA VAL A 161 -60.27 3.94 -23.72
C VAL A 161 -59.38 3.75 -22.49
N LEU A 162 -59.82 4.19 -21.31
CA LEU A 162 -59.09 3.94 -20.05
C LEU A 162 -59.02 2.45 -19.71
N ALA A 163 -60.08 1.67 -19.97
CA ALA A 163 -60.05 0.23 -19.77
C ALA A 163 -58.99 -0.45 -20.67
N GLU A 164 -58.86 -0.02 -21.93
CA GLU A 164 -57.79 -0.49 -22.83
C GLU A 164 -56.40 -0.10 -22.33
N MET A 165 -56.23 1.13 -21.83
CA MET A 165 -54.97 1.61 -21.25
C MET A 165 -54.54 0.77 -20.03
N ARG A 166 -55.48 0.42 -19.15
CA ARG A 166 -55.21 -0.43 -17.97
C ARG A 166 -54.73 -1.82 -18.39
N LEU A 167 -55.31 -2.40 -19.43
CA LEU A 167 -54.88 -3.72 -19.95
C LEU A 167 -53.45 -3.64 -20.53
N LEU A 168 -53.13 -2.58 -21.27
CA LEU A 168 -51.79 -2.36 -21.82
C LEU A 168 -50.74 -2.17 -20.71
N ALA A 169 -51.09 -1.47 -19.63
CA ALA A 169 -50.18 -1.28 -18.48
C ALA A 169 -49.77 -2.62 -17.84
N VAL A 170 -50.72 -3.56 -17.69
CA VAL A 170 -50.44 -4.91 -17.19
C VAL A 170 -49.51 -5.69 -18.13
N GLN A 171 -49.70 -5.57 -19.45
CA GLN A 171 -48.84 -6.23 -20.44
C GLN A 171 -47.40 -5.70 -20.40
N VAL A 172 -47.24 -4.38 -20.25
CA VAL A 172 -45.92 -3.73 -20.14
C VAL A 172 -45.19 -4.20 -18.86
N GLU A 173 -45.90 -4.35 -17.74
CA GLU A 173 -45.30 -4.83 -16.50
C GLU A 173 -44.91 -6.30 -16.54
N ALA A 174 -45.74 -7.15 -17.14
CA ALA A 174 -45.43 -8.57 -17.31
C ALA A 174 -44.15 -8.78 -18.14
N LEU A 175 -43.99 -8.03 -19.24
CA LEU A 175 -42.78 -8.07 -20.07
C LEU A 175 -41.54 -7.56 -19.33
N ARG A 176 -41.66 -6.49 -18.54
CA ARG A 176 -40.54 -5.97 -17.74
C ARG A 176 -40.06 -6.98 -16.69
N LEU A 177 -41.00 -7.62 -15.99
CA LEU A 177 -40.68 -8.62 -14.96
C LEU A 177 -40.08 -9.91 -15.56
N GLN A 178 -40.43 -10.24 -16.80
CA GLN A 178 -39.83 -11.37 -17.52
C GLN A 178 -38.37 -11.07 -17.90
N GLU A 179 -38.09 -9.85 -18.36
CA GLU A 179 -36.74 -9.43 -18.74
C GLU A 179 -35.82 -9.25 -17.52
N GLU A 180 -36.34 -8.72 -16.41
CA GLU A 180 -35.59 -8.58 -15.15
C GLU A 180 -35.16 -9.95 -14.59
N ARG A 181 -36.07 -10.94 -14.59
CA ARG A 181 -35.73 -12.32 -14.19
C ARG A 181 -34.69 -12.97 -15.10
N ARG A 182 -34.69 -12.66 -16.40
CA ARG A 182 -33.67 -13.14 -17.35
C ARG A 182 -32.30 -12.53 -17.04
N LEU A 183 -32.25 -11.22 -16.81
CA LEU A 183 -31.01 -10.50 -16.46
C LEU A 183 -30.45 -10.92 -15.09
N GLU A 184 -31.31 -11.22 -14.11
CA GLU A 184 -30.89 -11.74 -12.81
C GLU A 184 -30.32 -13.16 -12.89
N ALA A 185 -30.89 -14.03 -13.74
CA ALA A 185 -30.34 -15.36 -13.99
C ALA A 185 -28.95 -15.27 -14.65
N GLU A 186 -28.78 -14.42 -15.67
CA GLU A 186 -27.49 -14.20 -16.33
C GLU A 186 -26.45 -13.58 -15.39
N LYS A 187 -26.84 -12.63 -14.52
CA LYS A 187 -25.95 -12.06 -13.50
C LYS A 187 -25.58 -13.07 -12.41
N GLY A 188 -26.50 -13.97 -12.03
CA GLY A 188 -26.26 -15.03 -11.05
C GLY A 188 -25.23 -16.04 -11.53
N ASP A 189 -25.22 -16.35 -12.83
CA ASP A 189 -24.25 -17.26 -13.43
C ASP A 189 -22.89 -16.56 -13.65
N ALA A 190 -22.89 -15.29 -14.06
CA ALA A 190 -21.67 -14.49 -14.16
C ALA A 190 -20.99 -14.24 -12.80
N GLN A 191 -21.76 -14.03 -11.72
CA GLN A 191 -21.22 -13.88 -10.37
C GLN A 191 -20.66 -15.18 -9.79
N ARG A 192 -21.24 -16.34 -10.11
CA ARG A 192 -20.68 -17.65 -9.72
C ARG A 192 -19.33 -17.89 -10.40
N LEU A 193 -19.26 -17.66 -11.71
CA LEU A 193 -18.02 -17.80 -12.47
C LEU A 193 -16.94 -16.80 -12.01
N ALA A 194 -17.32 -15.56 -11.69
CA ALA A 194 -16.40 -14.56 -11.16
C ALA A 194 -15.89 -14.88 -9.75
N ARG A 195 -16.74 -15.46 -8.88
CA ARG A 195 -16.33 -15.91 -7.54
C ARG A 195 -15.40 -17.12 -7.61
N GLU A 196 -15.63 -18.06 -8.52
CA GLU A 196 -14.72 -19.20 -8.76
C GLU A 196 -13.36 -18.72 -9.30
N LEU A 197 -13.37 -17.76 -10.23
CA LEU A 197 -12.14 -17.17 -10.76
C LEU A 197 -11.39 -16.34 -9.70
N GLN A 198 -12.11 -15.58 -8.86
CA GLN A 198 -11.51 -14.86 -7.73
C GLN A 198 -11.01 -15.79 -6.64
N GLN A 199 -11.67 -16.92 -6.36
CA GLN A 199 -11.17 -17.92 -5.42
C GLN A 199 -9.92 -18.63 -5.95
N GLN A 200 -9.86 -18.96 -7.23
CA GLN A 200 -8.64 -19.49 -7.86
C GLN A 200 -7.51 -18.45 -7.89
N GLN A 201 -7.81 -17.19 -8.22
CA GLN A 201 -6.81 -16.11 -8.19
C GLN A 201 -6.35 -15.79 -6.77
N HIS A 202 -7.24 -15.82 -5.78
CA HIS A 202 -6.88 -15.58 -4.37
C HIS A 202 -6.12 -16.77 -3.78
N GLN A 203 -6.43 -18.01 -4.17
CA GLN A 203 -5.61 -19.18 -3.81
C GLN A 203 -4.24 -19.15 -4.51
N GLN A 204 -4.17 -18.75 -5.78
CA GLN A 204 -2.88 -18.57 -6.47
C GLN A 204 -2.08 -17.41 -5.91
N GLN A 205 -2.71 -16.28 -5.56
CA GLN A 205 -2.06 -15.14 -4.91
C GLN A 205 -1.65 -15.46 -3.49
N GLN A 206 -2.46 -16.17 -2.69
CA GLN A 206 -2.04 -16.60 -1.36
C GLN A 206 -0.94 -17.66 -1.44
N GLN A 207 -0.96 -18.58 -2.42
CA GLN A 207 0.15 -19.50 -2.64
C GLN A 207 1.40 -18.79 -3.17
N GLN A 208 1.26 -17.77 -4.01
CA GLN A 208 2.38 -16.95 -4.48
C GLN A 208 2.92 -16.02 -3.39
N GLU A 209 2.07 -15.40 -2.57
CA GLU A 209 2.45 -14.55 -1.44
C GLU A 209 3.00 -15.38 -0.29
N GLN A 210 2.47 -16.58 -0.01
CA GLN A 210 3.09 -17.50 0.94
C GLN A 210 4.38 -18.09 0.39
N ALA A 211 4.48 -18.38 -0.91
CA ALA A 211 5.74 -18.79 -1.52
C ALA A 211 6.74 -17.64 -1.65
N GLU A 212 6.31 -16.39 -1.79
CA GLU A 212 7.14 -15.18 -1.79
C GLU A 212 7.51 -14.75 -0.38
N GLN A 213 6.64 -14.88 0.62
CA GLN A 213 6.96 -14.67 2.02
C GLN A 213 7.84 -15.78 2.54
N GLN A 214 7.63 -17.04 2.17
CA GLN A 214 8.58 -18.13 2.45
C GLN A 214 9.87 -17.95 1.65
N LYS A 215 9.86 -17.45 0.40
CA LYS A 215 11.08 -17.08 -0.32
C LYS A 215 11.76 -15.83 0.22
N ARG A 216 11.05 -14.88 0.82
CA ARG A 216 11.58 -13.66 1.45
C ARG A 216 12.12 -13.96 2.82
N GLN A 217 11.41 -14.75 3.63
CA GLN A 217 11.90 -15.27 4.91
C GLN A 217 13.06 -16.25 4.69
N GLN A 218 13.00 -17.14 3.69
CA GLN A 218 14.17 -17.94 3.29
C GLN A 218 15.25 -17.08 2.63
N LYS A 219 14.97 -15.98 1.91
CA LYS A 219 16.02 -15.06 1.41
C LYS A 219 16.63 -14.20 2.52
N GLU A 220 15.88 -13.83 3.55
CA GLU A 220 16.37 -13.05 4.68
C GLU A 220 17.10 -13.95 5.69
N GLU A 221 16.71 -15.23 5.82
CA GLU A 221 17.37 -16.21 6.68
C GLU A 221 18.53 -16.95 5.97
N VAL A 222 18.54 -17.04 4.63
CA VAL A 222 19.63 -17.66 3.83
C VAL A 222 20.55 -16.61 3.18
N GLY A 223 20.15 -15.34 3.12
CA GLY A 223 20.86 -14.26 2.43
C GLY A 223 21.89 -13.51 3.27
N LEU A 224 21.98 -13.74 4.58
CA LEU A 224 22.97 -13.08 5.43
C LEU A 224 24.01 -14.09 5.93
N GLN A 225 25.26 -13.88 5.51
CA GLN A 225 26.47 -14.54 6.00
C GLN A 225 26.72 -16.00 5.60
N ARG A 226 26.73 -16.31 4.30
CA ARG A 226 27.39 -17.55 3.84
C ARG A 226 28.80 -17.25 3.34
N THR A 227 29.74 -17.22 4.27
CA THR A 227 31.14 -17.51 3.96
C THR A 227 31.18 -18.88 3.27
N ASP A 228 31.75 -18.97 2.06
CA ASP A 228 32.00 -20.21 1.32
C ASP A 228 32.37 -21.37 2.26
N SER A 229 31.59 -22.46 2.17
CA SER A 229 31.74 -23.66 3.00
C SER A 229 33.13 -24.28 2.90
N SER A 230 33.80 -24.16 1.76
CA SER A 230 35.14 -24.71 1.55
C SER A 230 36.22 -23.95 2.33
N ILE A 231 36.01 -22.66 2.56
CA ILE A 231 36.96 -21.79 3.26
C ILE A 231 36.77 -21.93 4.77
N LEU A 232 35.53 -22.04 5.21
CA LEU A 232 35.18 -22.37 6.58
C LEU A 232 35.71 -23.75 6.99
N SER A 233 35.55 -24.77 6.14
CA SER A 233 36.08 -26.11 6.42
C SER A 233 37.60 -26.11 6.50
N TRP A 234 38.27 -25.45 5.54
CA TRP A 234 39.72 -25.33 5.54
C TRP A 234 40.25 -24.56 6.76
N SER A 235 39.62 -23.45 7.15
CA SER A 235 39.99 -22.73 8.37
C SER A 235 39.81 -23.60 9.61
N LYS A 236 38.72 -24.36 9.69
CA LYS A 236 38.46 -25.29 10.79
C LYS A 236 39.50 -26.41 10.85
N GLU A 237 39.91 -26.96 9.72
CA GLU A 237 41.01 -27.95 9.63
C GLU A 237 42.32 -27.38 10.17
N LEU A 238 42.66 -26.13 9.81
CA LEU A 238 43.84 -25.43 10.36
C LEU A 238 43.74 -25.23 11.88
N GLN A 239 42.55 -24.90 12.41
CA GLN A 239 42.33 -24.77 13.86
C GLN A 239 42.50 -26.11 14.57
N VAL A 240 41.93 -27.19 14.04
CA VAL A 240 42.10 -28.56 14.58
C VAL A 240 43.58 -28.94 14.61
N LYS A 241 44.30 -28.69 13.52
CA LYS A 241 45.75 -28.98 13.43
C LYS A 241 46.57 -28.16 14.43
N LEU A 242 46.18 -26.91 14.69
CA LEU A 242 46.82 -26.07 15.71
C LEU A 242 46.61 -26.65 17.12
N ASP A 243 45.39 -27.06 17.45
CA ASP A 243 45.07 -27.68 18.74
C ASP A 243 45.78 -29.02 18.93
N GLU A 244 45.84 -29.85 17.89
CA GLU A 244 46.62 -31.09 17.88
C GLU A 244 48.11 -30.82 18.07
N THR A 245 48.64 -29.80 17.41
CA THR A 245 50.04 -29.37 17.58
C THR A 245 50.29 -28.95 19.02
N MET A 246 49.41 -28.15 19.63
CA MET A 246 49.50 -27.74 21.03
C MET A 246 49.53 -28.95 21.97
N LYS A 247 48.63 -29.92 21.78
CA LYS A 247 48.61 -31.19 22.55
C LYS A 247 49.89 -32.00 22.35
N ASN A 248 50.36 -32.12 21.11
CA ASN A 248 51.59 -32.84 20.76
C ASN A 248 52.87 -32.17 21.30
N MET A 249 52.77 -30.95 21.84
CA MET A 249 53.88 -30.25 22.52
C MET A 249 53.71 -30.21 24.05
N ASP A 250 52.66 -30.79 24.63
CA ASP A 250 52.42 -30.74 26.08
C ASP A 250 53.55 -31.35 26.89
N GLY A 251 54.22 -32.38 26.36
CA GLY A 251 55.42 -32.96 26.98
C GLY A 251 56.54 -31.94 27.22
N LEU A 252 56.75 -31.01 26.27
CA LEU A 252 57.71 -29.92 26.40
C LEU A 252 57.12 -28.73 27.18
N ASN A 253 55.83 -28.44 27.02
CA ASN A 253 55.18 -27.27 27.61
C ASN A 253 54.91 -27.40 29.11
N SER A 254 54.52 -28.58 29.56
CA SER A 254 54.06 -28.90 30.92
C SER A 254 55.14 -29.57 31.78
N SER A 255 56.33 -29.81 31.22
CA SER A 255 57.44 -30.40 31.98
C SER A 255 57.91 -29.51 33.14
N LYS A 256 58.12 -30.14 34.30
CA LYS A 256 58.69 -29.49 35.49
C LYS A 256 60.21 -29.58 35.55
N ASP A 257 60.84 -30.37 34.68
CA ASP A 257 62.29 -30.55 34.64
C ASP A 257 63.00 -29.23 34.27
N PRO A 258 63.92 -28.73 35.13
CA PRO A 258 64.72 -27.54 34.85
C PRO A 258 65.45 -27.59 33.49
N LYS A 259 65.93 -28.76 33.05
CA LYS A 259 66.64 -28.92 31.77
C LYS A 259 65.69 -28.73 30.57
N ILE A 260 64.51 -29.32 30.65
CA ILE A 260 63.48 -29.19 29.59
C ILE A 260 62.94 -27.75 29.54
N LYS A 261 62.76 -27.09 30.69
CA LYS A 261 62.40 -25.67 30.75
C LYS A 261 63.47 -24.78 30.13
N ALA A 262 64.75 -25.06 30.36
CA ALA A 262 65.85 -24.34 29.75
C ALA A 262 65.84 -24.51 28.22
N ILE A 263 65.66 -25.74 27.72
CA ILE A 263 65.52 -26.02 26.27
C ILE A 263 64.32 -25.26 25.69
N LYS A 264 63.15 -25.31 26.32
CA LYS A 264 61.94 -24.59 25.89
C LYS A 264 62.18 -23.08 25.78
N PHE A 265 62.82 -22.49 26.80
CA PHE A 265 63.14 -21.07 26.81
C PHE A 265 64.15 -20.70 25.71
N GLU A 266 65.20 -21.49 25.55
CA GLU A 266 66.22 -21.30 24.52
C GLU A 266 65.62 -21.39 23.11
N LEU A 267 64.77 -22.38 22.84
CA LEU A 267 64.07 -22.52 21.56
C LEU A 267 63.13 -21.34 21.29
N ALA A 268 62.38 -20.89 22.30
CA ALA A 268 61.52 -19.72 22.16
C ALA A 268 62.33 -18.45 21.85
N LYS A 269 63.48 -18.27 22.50
CA LYS A 269 64.40 -17.15 22.26
C LYS A 269 65.07 -17.25 20.87
N ALA A 270 65.46 -18.45 20.47
CA ALA A 270 66.09 -18.75 19.19
C ALA A 270 65.22 -18.34 18.00
N VAL A 271 63.91 -18.47 18.16
CA VAL A 271 62.92 -18.03 17.18
C VAL A 271 62.57 -16.54 17.34
N SER A 272 62.34 -16.09 18.57
CA SER A 272 61.78 -14.75 18.80
C SER A 272 62.78 -13.63 18.55
N THR A 273 64.06 -13.84 18.87
CA THR A 273 65.09 -12.80 18.72
C THR A 273 65.31 -12.42 17.25
N PRO A 274 65.53 -13.37 16.31
CA PRO A 274 65.66 -13.00 14.89
C PRO A 274 64.41 -12.34 14.31
N VAL A 275 63.21 -12.79 14.67
CA VAL A 275 61.96 -12.20 14.16
C VAL A 275 61.77 -10.77 14.66
N SER A 276 62.09 -10.49 15.93
CA SER A 276 62.02 -9.13 16.48
C SER A 276 63.08 -8.17 15.91
N GLN A 277 64.09 -8.68 15.20
CA GLN A 277 65.10 -7.85 14.55
C GLN A 277 64.69 -7.42 13.14
N ILE A 278 63.55 -7.87 12.62
CA ILE A 278 63.07 -7.51 11.28
C ILE A 278 62.72 -6.01 11.27
N CYS A 279 63.69 -5.17 10.86
CA CYS A 279 63.52 -3.72 10.77
C CYS A 279 63.16 -3.25 9.35
N SER A 280 62.37 -2.18 9.28
CA SER A 280 61.97 -1.53 8.02
C SER A 280 63.03 -0.57 7.44
N THR A 281 64.08 -0.25 8.20
CA THR A 281 65.02 0.84 7.93
C THR A 281 66.38 0.39 7.41
N SER A 282 66.64 -0.92 7.34
CA SER A 282 67.91 -1.46 6.88
C SER A 282 67.90 -1.62 5.35
N GLY A 283 68.66 -0.79 4.62
CA GLY A 283 69.02 -1.11 3.23
C GLY A 283 70.01 -2.28 3.17
N PRO A 284 70.49 -2.65 1.96
CA PRO A 284 69.90 -3.63 1.03
C PRO A 284 69.52 -4.98 1.70
N GLY A 285 68.76 -5.84 1.00
CA GLY A 285 68.13 -7.05 1.56
C GLY A 285 69.00 -8.14 2.23
N SER A 286 70.32 -7.93 2.39
CA SER A 286 71.24 -8.86 3.07
C SER A 286 70.81 -9.20 4.50
N HIS A 287 70.35 -8.21 5.27
CA HIS A 287 69.90 -8.44 6.65
C HIS A 287 68.69 -9.38 6.73
N LEU A 288 67.74 -9.26 5.79
CA LEU A 288 66.59 -10.16 5.72
C LEU A 288 67.01 -11.58 5.30
N TYR A 289 67.99 -11.71 4.41
CA TYR A 289 68.57 -13.02 4.06
C TYR A 289 69.27 -13.66 5.26
N ASP A 290 69.97 -12.90 6.09
CA ASP A 290 70.63 -13.42 7.30
C ASP A 290 69.62 -13.93 8.33
N ILE A 291 68.56 -13.16 8.61
CA ILE A 291 67.47 -13.58 9.51
C ILE A 291 66.79 -14.84 8.95
N THR A 292 66.44 -14.82 7.67
CA THR A 292 65.79 -15.95 7.00
C THR A 292 66.69 -17.18 7.01
N GLY A 293 68.00 -17.01 6.75
CA GLY A 293 69.00 -18.07 6.77
C GLY A 293 69.13 -18.70 8.15
N LYS A 294 69.25 -17.89 9.21
CA LYS A 294 69.31 -18.38 10.60
C LYS A 294 68.05 -19.17 10.98
N LEU A 295 66.87 -18.64 10.69
CA LEU A 295 65.61 -19.33 10.97
C LEU A 295 65.48 -20.61 10.14
N ASN A 296 65.87 -20.59 8.86
CA ASN A 296 65.86 -21.77 8.00
C ASN A 296 66.81 -22.86 8.51
N SER A 297 68.02 -22.50 8.96
CA SER A 297 68.98 -23.43 9.57
C SER A 297 68.40 -24.08 10.83
N LEU A 298 67.78 -23.30 11.73
CA LEU A 298 67.12 -23.84 12.92
C LEU A 298 66.03 -24.85 12.57
N LEU A 299 65.15 -24.53 11.60
CA LEU A 299 64.08 -25.41 11.15
C LEU A 299 64.60 -26.63 10.39
N SER A 300 65.77 -26.53 9.76
CA SER A 300 66.47 -27.64 9.11
C SER A 300 67.26 -28.52 10.10
N SER A 301 66.99 -28.40 11.39
CA SER A 301 67.65 -29.14 12.47
C SER A 301 69.15 -28.86 12.63
N GLN A 302 69.63 -27.75 12.08
CA GLN A 302 71.00 -27.28 12.28
C GLN A 302 71.10 -26.48 13.58
N THR A 303 72.34 -26.35 14.06
CA THR A 303 72.63 -25.56 15.24
C THR A 303 72.81 -24.09 14.86
N ILE A 304 72.18 -23.19 15.61
CA ILE A 304 72.31 -21.74 15.42
C ILE A 304 72.87 -21.06 16.67
N GLU A 305 73.49 -19.89 16.48
CA GLU A 305 73.97 -19.07 17.58
C GLU A 305 73.03 -17.89 17.84
N VAL A 306 72.57 -17.76 19.09
CA VAL A 306 71.74 -16.64 19.55
C VAL A 306 72.35 -16.06 20.82
N GLY A 307 73.00 -14.91 20.67
CA GLY A 307 73.92 -14.39 21.69
C GLY A 307 75.11 -15.32 21.85
N ASN A 308 75.47 -15.67 23.08
CA ASN A 308 76.62 -16.56 23.38
C ASN A 308 76.21 -18.03 23.55
N ARG A 309 75.08 -18.47 22.97
CA ARG A 309 74.56 -19.84 23.13
C ARG A 309 74.29 -20.49 21.79
N SER A 310 74.68 -21.75 21.70
CA SER A 310 74.48 -22.64 20.56
C SER A 310 73.21 -23.48 20.79
N ILE A 311 72.21 -23.34 19.92
CA ILE A 311 70.86 -23.88 20.11
C ILE A 311 70.50 -24.77 18.91
N SER A 312 69.95 -25.96 19.18
CA SER A 312 69.46 -26.89 18.16
C SER A 312 68.11 -27.46 18.58
N VAL A 313 67.20 -27.59 17.61
CA VAL A 313 65.88 -28.22 17.80
C VAL A 313 65.98 -29.72 18.11
N SER A 314 67.08 -30.37 17.73
CA SER A 314 67.33 -31.81 17.95
C SER A 314 67.58 -32.18 19.41
N ARG A 315 67.70 -31.19 20.31
CA ARG A 315 67.88 -31.39 21.75
C ARG A 315 66.64 -31.96 22.45
N HIS A 316 65.50 -31.97 21.78
CA HIS A 316 64.26 -32.56 22.29
C HIS A 316 63.42 -33.11 21.13
N PRO A 317 62.74 -34.27 21.26
CA PRO A 317 61.94 -34.84 20.17
C PRO A 317 60.84 -33.90 19.64
N GLN A 318 60.23 -33.11 20.53
CA GLN A 318 59.21 -32.10 20.17
C GLN A 318 59.81 -30.72 19.83
N GLY A 319 61.13 -30.58 19.77
CA GLY A 319 61.81 -29.29 19.62
C GLY A 319 61.53 -28.59 18.29
N LEU A 320 61.50 -29.35 17.18
CA LEU A 320 61.20 -28.81 15.85
C LEU A 320 59.75 -28.29 15.78
N LEU A 321 58.79 -29.10 16.25
CA LEU A 321 57.37 -28.73 16.28
C LEU A 321 57.15 -27.47 17.13
N TYR A 322 57.81 -27.38 18.29
CA TYR A 322 57.76 -26.20 19.15
C TYR A 322 58.37 -24.95 18.51
N ALA A 323 59.50 -25.09 17.81
CA ALA A 323 60.11 -23.98 17.09
C ALA A 323 59.20 -23.48 15.96
N GLN A 324 58.59 -24.38 15.18
CA GLN A 324 57.64 -24.02 14.12
C GLN A 324 56.39 -23.31 14.68
N TYR A 325 55.78 -23.85 15.75
CA TYR A 325 54.65 -23.23 16.42
C TYR A 325 55.01 -21.83 16.93
N LYS A 326 56.11 -21.69 17.67
CA LYS A 326 56.52 -20.40 18.22
C LYS A 326 56.89 -19.39 17.14
N LEU A 327 57.41 -19.85 16.01
CA LEU A 327 57.75 -18.98 14.89
C LEU A 327 56.50 -18.45 14.20
N GLY A 328 55.52 -19.31 13.93
CA GLY A 328 54.20 -18.89 13.42
C GLY A 328 53.53 -17.90 14.36
N GLU A 329 53.45 -18.22 15.66
CA GLU A 329 52.89 -17.33 16.69
C GLU A 329 53.59 -15.97 16.73
N LYS A 330 54.93 -15.95 16.71
CA LYS A 330 55.71 -14.72 16.79
C LYS A 330 55.59 -13.86 15.53
N LEU A 331 55.51 -14.45 14.34
CA LEU A 331 55.28 -13.71 13.09
C LEU A 331 53.90 -13.01 13.10
N VAL A 332 52.84 -13.71 13.52
CA VAL A 332 51.51 -13.10 13.68
C VAL A 332 51.55 -11.98 14.73
N LYS A 333 52.26 -12.20 15.83
CA LYS A 333 52.44 -11.19 16.89
C LYS A 333 53.16 -9.93 16.40
N GLN A 334 54.08 -10.02 15.43
CA GLN A 334 54.63 -8.82 14.80
C GLN A 334 53.58 -8.06 13.97
N GLY A 335 52.65 -8.76 13.34
CA GLY A 335 51.46 -8.12 12.73
C GLY A 335 50.63 -7.37 13.76
N GLU A 336 50.36 -8.03 14.89
CA GLU A 336 49.54 -7.50 15.99
C GLU A 336 50.14 -6.25 16.66
N GLU A 337 51.46 -6.18 16.82
CA GLU A 337 52.14 -5.09 17.56
C GLU A 337 52.88 -4.11 16.63
N GLU A 338 53.85 -4.61 15.86
CA GLU A 338 54.77 -3.79 15.07
C GLU A 338 54.09 -3.23 13.82
N VAL A 339 53.38 -4.06 13.06
CA VAL A 339 52.68 -3.61 11.84
C VAL A 339 51.49 -2.71 12.17
N ALA A 340 50.81 -2.96 13.30
CA ALA A 340 49.77 -2.07 13.81
C ALA A 340 50.30 -0.66 14.12
N SER A 341 51.55 -0.55 14.58
CA SER A 341 52.17 0.75 14.89
C SER A 341 52.88 1.38 13.68
N GLN A 342 53.47 0.55 12.82
CA GLN A 342 54.29 0.94 11.68
C GLN A 342 53.94 0.06 10.47
N HIS A 343 52.98 0.51 9.67
CA HIS A 343 52.39 -0.28 8.58
C HIS A 343 53.43 -0.78 7.56
N LYS A 344 54.51 -0.01 7.35
CA LYS A 344 55.60 -0.35 6.41
C LYS A 344 56.38 -1.61 6.81
N ALA A 345 56.31 -2.04 8.08
CA ALA A 345 56.96 -3.26 8.56
C ALA A 345 56.32 -4.54 7.99
N ALA A 346 55.11 -4.46 7.43
CA ALA A 346 54.40 -5.61 6.87
C ALA A 346 55.22 -6.37 5.82
N PHE A 347 55.84 -5.66 4.86
CA PHE A 347 56.55 -6.28 3.75
C PHE A 347 57.86 -7.01 4.15
N PRO A 348 58.75 -6.42 4.97
CA PRO A 348 59.91 -7.15 5.49
C PRO A 348 59.53 -8.43 6.25
N ILE A 349 58.48 -8.39 7.08
CA ILE A 349 58.00 -9.56 7.83
C ILE A 349 57.40 -10.59 6.88
N ALA A 350 56.58 -10.16 5.91
CA ALA A 350 55.99 -11.03 4.89
C ALA A 350 57.05 -11.73 4.03
N ALA A 351 58.11 -11.02 3.63
CA ALA A 351 59.23 -11.59 2.87
C ALA A 351 59.94 -12.72 3.63
N VAL A 352 60.17 -12.56 4.94
CA VAL A 352 60.73 -13.63 5.79
C VAL A 352 59.72 -14.78 5.91
N ALA A 353 58.45 -14.48 6.20
CA ALA A 353 57.41 -15.48 6.36
C ALA A 353 57.24 -16.36 5.10
N ILE A 354 57.13 -15.76 3.91
CA ILE A 354 56.93 -16.51 2.66
C ILE A 354 58.17 -17.32 2.28
N SER A 355 59.37 -16.78 2.53
CA SER A 355 60.64 -17.45 2.27
C SER A 355 60.85 -18.68 3.15
N LEU A 356 60.28 -18.68 4.36
CA LEU A 356 60.31 -19.83 5.27
C LEU A 356 59.17 -20.80 4.97
N TRP A 357 57.99 -20.30 4.61
CA TRP A 357 56.84 -21.12 4.21
C TRP A 357 57.17 -21.98 2.99
N ASP A 358 57.77 -21.41 1.95
CA ASP A 358 58.15 -22.14 0.73
C ASP A 358 59.04 -23.36 1.04
N ARG A 359 59.94 -23.23 2.02
CA ARG A 359 60.86 -24.29 2.46
C ARG A 359 60.27 -25.23 3.51
N HIS A 360 59.38 -24.72 4.36
CA HIS A 360 58.78 -25.44 5.50
C HIS A 360 57.26 -25.30 5.48
N PRO A 361 56.52 -26.08 4.66
CA PRO A 361 55.07 -25.94 4.52
C PRO A 361 54.29 -26.05 5.84
N ALA A 362 54.76 -26.90 6.76
CA ALA A 362 54.18 -27.04 8.10
C ALA A 362 54.19 -25.73 8.91
N LEU A 363 55.22 -24.89 8.75
CA LEU A 363 55.28 -23.56 9.37
C LEU A 363 54.17 -22.66 8.82
N GLY A 364 53.95 -22.71 7.50
CA GLY A 364 52.95 -21.86 6.84
C GLY A 364 51.52 -22.18 7.26
N GLU A 365 51.20 -23.47 7.43
CA GLU A 365 49.91 -23.88 7.98
C GLU A 365 49.72 -23.38 9.43
N LEU A 366 50.76 -23.48 10.26
CA LEU A 366 50.72 -22.94 11.63
C LEU A 366 50.60 -21.42 11.64
N LEU A 367 51.30 -20.72 10.74
CA LEU A 367 51.21 -19.27 10.57
C LEU A 367 49.76 -18.85 10.25
N LEU A 368 49.13 -19.48 9.26
CA LEU A 368 47.72 -19.23 8.93
C LEU A 368 46.79 -19.59 10.09
N ALA A 369 47.01 -20.72 10.76
CA ALA A 369 46.16 -21.14 11.87
C ALA A 369 46.21 -20.13 13.04
N HIS A 370 47.40 -19.62 13.38
CA HIS A 370 47.57 -18.54 14.35
C HIS A 370 46.89 -17.26 13.90
N MET A 371 47.04 -16.90 12.63
CA MET A 371 46.47 -15.69 12.05
C MET A 371 44.94 -15.72 12.04
N HIS A 372 44.33 -16.82 11.58
CA HIS A 372 42.88 -17.02 11.59
C HIS A 372 42.31 -17.02 13.01
N ARG A 373 43.04 -17.58 14.00
CA ARG A 373 42.60 -17.59 15.40
C ARG A 373 42.64 -16.22 16.05
N LYS A 374 43.67 -15.44 15.74
CA LYS A 374 43.90 -14.10 16.31
C LYS A 374 43.12 -13.00 15.58
N CYS A 375 42.93 -13.15 14.27
CA CYS A 375 42.20 -12.25 13.39
C CYS A 375 41.25 -13.07 12.49
N PRO A 376 40.03 -13.38 12.97
CA PRO A 376 39.03 -14.15 12.21
C PRO A 376 38.68 -13.52 10.85
N TYR A 377 38.89 -12.22 10.71
CA TYR A 377 38.60 -11.44 9.50
C TYR A 377 39.54 -11.73 8.33
N THR A 378 40.62 -12.49 8.56
CA THR A 378 41.45 -13.06 7.47
C THR A 378 40.77 -14.23 6.74
N VAL A 379 39.64 -14.75 7.25
CA VAL A 379 38.82 -15.84 6.69
C VAL A 379 37.46 -15.35 6.14
N PRO A 380 37.34 -14.05 5.89
CA PRO A 380 36.14 -13.21 6.12
C PRO A 380 34.97 -13.96 6.78
N VAL A 381 34.99 -14.06 8.11
CA VAL A 381 33.89 -14.60 8.90
C VAL A 381 33.45 -13.55 9.91
N PHE A 382 32.16 -13.21 9.89
CA PHE A 382 31.53 -12.41 10.93
C PHE A 382 30.70 -13.32 11.82
N ASN A 383 31.25 -13.74 12.95
CA ASN A 383 30.55 -14.63 13.87
C ASN A 383 29.34 -13.92 14.48
N LEU A 384 28.18 -14.57 14.44
CA LEU A 384 27.00 -14.14 15.19
C LEU A 384 26.98 -14.78 16.58
N PRO A 385 26.38 -14.11 17.58
CA PRO A 385 26.19 -14.71 18.90
C PRO A 385 25.36 -15.99 18.78
N THR A 386 25.84 -17.08 19.37
CA THR A 386 25.03 -18.32 19.45
C THR A 386 24.13 -18.28 20.68
N PRO A 387 22.89 -18.84 20.60
CA PRO A 387 21.98 -18.84 21.75
C PRO A 387 22.61 -19.51 22.98
N GLY A 388 22.64 -18.79 24.11
CA GLY A 388 23.23 -19.27 25.36
C GLY A 388 24.76 -19.13 25.48
N GLN A 389 25.42 -18.52 24.49
CA GLN A 389 26.85 -18.24 24.57
C GLN A 389 27.15 -17.13 25.59
N ASN A 390 28.18 -17.34 26.39
CA ASN A 390 28.70 -16.29 27.28
C ASN A 390 29.24 -15.12 26.44
N GLN A 391 28.96 -13.89 26.88
CA GLN A 391 29.43 -12.67 26.24
C GLN A 391 30.96 -12.63 26.09
N GLU A 392 31.70 -13.15 27.09
CA GLU A 392 33.16 -13.24 27.01
C GLU A 392 33.63 -14.17 25.90
N ASP A 393 33.02 -15.35 25.79
CA ASP A 393 33.35 -16.33 24.75
C ASP A 393 32.99 -15.78 23.36
N PHE A 394 31.92 -15.01 23.26
CA PHE A 394 31.54 -14.33 22.03
C PHE A 394 32.59 -13.29 21.61
N PHE A 395 33.00 -12.36 22.49
CA PHE A 395 34.02 -11.37 22.16
C PHE A 395 35.39 -12.01 21.86
N ARG A 396 35.77 -13.08 22.58
CA ARG A 396 36.97 -13.86 22.24
C ARG A 396 36.89 -14.48 20.86
N SER A 397 35.70 -14.96 20.44
CA SER A 397 35.49 -15.50 19.09
C SER A 397 35.59 -14.45 17.98
N LEU A 398 35.41 -13.17 18.31
CA LEU A 398 35.63 -12.02 17.42
C LEU A 398 37.10 -11.54 17.41
N GLY A 399 37.95 -12.11 18.26
CA GLY A 399 39.37 -11.74 18.38
C GLY A 399 39.68 -10.65 19.41
N TYR A 400 38.70 -10.23 20.22
CA TYR A 400 38.96 -9.27 21.31
C TYR A 400 39.82 -9.90 22.39
N CYS A 401 40.71 -9.08 22.95
CA CYS A 401 41.47 -9.42 24.14
C CYS A 401 40.78 -8.89 25.41
N TYR A 402 41.10 -9.52 26.54
CA TYR A 402 40.70 -9.07 27.86
C TYR A 402 41.96 -8.74 28.67
N ASP A 403 42.02 -7.55 29.25
CA ASP A 403 43.02 -7.18 30.25
C ASP A 403 42.48 -7.52 31.64
N GLY A 404 42.74 -8.75 32.07
CA GLY A 404 42.12 -9.31 33.27
C GLY A 404 40.61 -9.48 33.10
N LYS A 405 39.82 -8.58 33.68
CA LYS A 405 38.35 -8.58 33.60
C LYS A 405 37.78 -7.54 32.63
N THR A 406 38.61 -6.68 32.07
CA THR A 406 38.17 -5.56 31.23
C THR A 406 38.33 -5.92 29.76
N LEU A 407 37.27 -5.74 28.98
CA LEU A 407 37.31 -5.92 27.52
C LEU A 407 38.20 -4.83 26.89
N GLU A 408 39.04 -5.23 25.93
CA GLU A 408 39.84 -4.32 25.11
C GLU A 408 38.96 -3.25 24.43
N LYS A 409 39.44 -2.01 24.39
CA LYS A 409 38.73 -0.92 23.71
C LYS A 409 38.72 -1.10 22.20
N GLN A 410 37.67 -0.61 21.55
CA GLN A 410 37.44 -0.78 20.12
C GLN A 410 38.59 -0.27 19.24
N ASP A 411 39.17 0.88 19.59
CA ASP A 411 40.29 1.50 18.88
C ASP A 411 41.55 0.62 18.94
N LEU A 412 41.88 0.08 20.11
CA LEU A 412 43.02 -0.83 20.29
C LEU A 412 42.81 -2.15 19.56
N PHE A 413 41.59 -2.70 19.64
CA PHE A 413 41.19 -3.89 18.91
C PHE A 413 41.33 -3.70 17.40
N LEU A 414 40.75 -2.64 16.84
CA LEU A 414 40.84 -2.35 15.40
C LEU A 414 42.28 -2.15 14.97
N ASN A 415 43.12 -1.50 15.79
CA ASN A 415 44.53 -1.29 15.46
C ASN A 415 45.29 -2.63 15.36
N ARG A 416 45.08 -3.58 16.29
CA ARG A 416 45.67 -4.93 16.19
C ARG A 416 45.17 -5.68 14.95
N MET A 417 43.86 -5.67 14.71
CA MET A 417 43.26 -6.34 13.55
C MET A 417 43.82 -5.77 12.25
N SER A 418 43.95 -4.44 12.19
CA SER A 418 44.50 -3.69 11.07
C SER A 418 45.94 -4.11 10.77
N GLY A 419 46.81 -4.16 11.79
CA GLY A 419 48.19 -4.62 11.65
C GLY A 419 48.29 -6.07 11.15
N MET A 420 47.50 -6.98 11.71
CA MET A 420 47.45 -8.38 11.26
C MET A 420 46.92 -8.51 9.82
N MET A 421 45.93 -7.70 9.45
CA MET A 421 45.35 -7.71 8.11
C MET A 421 46.32 -7.19 7.06
N ARG A 422 47.03 -6.10 7.37
CA ARG A 422 48.12 -5.59 6.52
C ARG A 422 49.23 -6.63 6.35
N LEU A 423 49.59 -7.34 7.42
CA LEU A 423 50.57 -8.44 7.32
C LEU A 423 50.05 -9.58 6.43
N TYR A 424 48.79 -9.98 6.57
CA TYR A 424 48.16 -11.00 5.71
C TYR A 424 48.18 -10.60 4.23
N ALA A 425 47.75 -9.37 3.94
CA ALA A 425 47.76 -8.80 2.59
C ALA A 425 49.19 -8.73 2.02
N ALA A 426 50.18 -8.37 2.85
CA ALA A 426 51.59 -8.35 2.45
C ALA A 426 52.12 -9.76 2.13
N ILE A 427 51.75 -10.79 2.91
CA ILE A 427 52.11 -12.20 2.63
C ILE A 427 51.55 -12.64 1.27
N ILE A 428 50.33 -12.23 0.94
CA ILE A 428 49.69 -12.56 -0.35
C ILE A 428 50.37 -11.85 -1.52
N ALA A 429 50.76 -10.59 -1.34
CA ALA A 429 51.28 -9.73 -2.40
C ALA A 429 52.79 -9.88 -2.64
N THR A 430 53.54 -10.37 -1.65
CA THR A 430 55.01 -10.44 -1.71
C THR A 430 55.45 -11.62 -2.57
N PRO A 431 56.22 -11.41 -3.65
CA PRO A 431 56.77 -12.51 -4.46
C PRO A 431 57.69 -13.42 -3.64
N VAL A 432 57.74 -14.71 -3.98
CA VAL A 432 58.71 -15.64 -3.36
C VAL A 432 60.13 -15.27 -3.83
N PRO A 433 61.06 -14.84 -2.95
CA PRO A 433 62.35 -14.29 -3.37
C PRO A 433 63.27 -15.28 -4.09
N SER A 434 63.14 -16.57 -3.78
CA SER A 434 63.83 -17.67 -4.45
C SER A 434 62.92 -18.90 -4.41
N PRO A 435 62.08 -19.13 -5.44
CA PRO A 435 61.15 -20.24 -5.44
C PRO A 435 61.94 -21.55 -5.44
N SER A 436 61.83 -22.32 -4.37
CA SER A 436 62.42 -23.66 -4.35
C SER A 436 61.69 -24.53 -5.36
N MET A 437 62.41 -25.02 -6.38
CA MET A 437 61.93 -26.07 -7.29
C MET A 437 60.65 -25.73 -8.09
N ASN A 438 60.58 -24.59 -8.79
CA ASN A 438 59.44 -24.22 -9.67
C ASN A 438 58.06 -24.24 -8.99
N LYS A 439 57.98 -24.10 -7.66
CA LYS A 439 56.71 -24.09 -6.93
C LYS A 439 56.03 -22.73 -7.05
N SER A 440 54.71 -22.76 -7.21
CA SER A 440 53.87 -21.57 -7.14
C SER A 440 53.83 -21.01 -5.71
N HIS A 441 53.60 -19.71 -5.59
CA HIS A 441 53.48 -19.02 -4.31
C HIS A 441 52.52 -19.75 -3.36
N PRO A 442 52.93 -20.16 -2.13
CA PRO A 442 52.14 -21.05 -1.29
C PRO A 442 50.81 -20.43 -0.82
N HIS A 443 50.74 -19.11 -0.71
CA HIS A 443 49.52 -18.37 -0.36
C HIS A 443 49.33 -17.09 -1.20
N GLY A 444 49.29 -17.24 -2.54
CA GLY A 444 49.39 -16.12 -3.48
C GLY A 444 48.11 -15.31 -3.72
N LEU A 445 48.15 -14.43 -4.71
CA LEU A 445 47.07 -13.49 -5.07
C LEU A 445 45.70 -14.14 -5.32
N GLN A 446 45.63 -15.44 -5.63
CA GLN A 446 44.37 -16.17 -5.74
C GLN A 446 43.61 -16.23 -4.41
N TYR A 447 44.32 -16.33 -3.28
CA TYR A 447 43.72 -16.27 -1.96
C TYR A 447 43.28 -14.85 -1.60
N GLY A 448 44.00 -13.84 -2.12
CA GLY A 448 43.60 -12.44 -2.01
C GLY A 448 42.31 -12.13 -2.76
N TRP A 449 42.18 -12.60 -4.01
CA TRP A 449 40.96 -12.49 -4.80
C TRP A 449 39.79 -13.18 -4.11
N ARG A 450 40.01 -14.40 -3.61
CA ARG A 450 39.02 -15.16 -2.87
C ARG A 450 38.57 -14.42 -1.61
N TRP A 451 39.52 -13.88 -0.84
CA TRP A 451 39.25 -13.09 0.37
C TRP A 451 38.38 -11.87 0.07
N ILE A 452 38.77 -11.04 -0.89
CA ILE A 452 38.04 -9.79 -1.16
C ILE A 452 36.67 -10.04 -1.78
N ALA A 453 36.54 -10.99 -2.70
CA ALA A 453 35.25 -11.34 -3.29
C ALA A 453 34.28 -11.84 -2.21
N GLN A 454 34.77 -12.64 -1.27
CA GLN A 454 33.97 -13.18 -0.19
C GLN A 454 33.60 -12.11 0.83
N MET A 455 34.53 -11.23 1.21
CA MET A 455 34.27 -10.08 2.06
C MET A 455 33.15 -9.21 1.50
N LEU A 456 33.17 -8.94 0.18
CA LEU A 456 32.17 -8.11 -0.50
C LEU A 456 30.82 -8.79 -0.71
N ASN A 457 30.76 -10.11 -0.58
CA ASN A 457 29.52 -10.88 -0.60
C ASN A 457 28.86 -10.97 0.79
N LEU A 458 29.55 -10.55 1.85
CA LEU A 458 29.00 -10.44 3.19
C LEU A 458 28.36 -9.07 3.39
N GLU A 459 27.40 -9.00 4.30
CA GLU A 459 26.87 -7.71 4.73
C GLU A 459 27.95 -7.00 5.57
N PRO A 460 28.26 -5.71 5.29
CA PRO A 460 29.26 -4.99 6.05
C PRO A 460 28.83 -4.82 7.51
N VAL A 461 29.63 -5.37 8.42
CA VAL A 461 29.55 -5.19 9.86
C VAL A 461 30.42 -4.02 10.28
N SER A 462 29.80 -2.95 10.79
CA SER A 462 30.38 -1.76 11.44
C SER A 462 31.76 -1.29 10.92
N ASP A 463 32.49 -0.59 11.76
CA ASP A 463 33.88 -0.17 11.55
C ASP A 463 34.84 -1.28 11.10
N ILE A 464 34.64 -2.54 11.55
CA ILE A 464 35.51 -3.68 11.19
C ILE A 464 35.57 -3.89 9.68
N SER A 465 34.42 -3.90 9.01
CA SER A 465 34.37 -4.22 7.57
C SER A 465 35.09 -3.19 6.73
N ALA A 466 34.89 -1.91 7.05
CA ALA A 466 35.56 -0.81 6.39
C ALA A 466 37.07 -0.84 6.64
N THR A 467 37.50 -1.07 7.88
CA THR A 467 38.92 -1.15 8.24
C THR A 467 39.62 -2.31 7.53
N MET A 468 39.08 -3.53 7.61
CA MET A 468 39.70 -4.71 6.97
C MET A 468 39.80 -4.56 5.45
N LEU A 469 38.76 -4.04 4.81
CA LEU A 469 38.75 -3.82 3.36
C LEU A 469 39.76 -2.75 2.94
N TYR A 470 39.82 -1.63 3.66
CA TYR A 470 40.78 -0.56 3.42
C TYR A 470 42.22 -1.07 3.56
N ASP A 471 42.54 -1.69 4.70
CA ASP A 471 43.89 -2.17 5.00
C ASP A 471 44.39 -3.21 4.01
N PHE A 472 43.49 -4.10 3.56
CA PHE A 472 43.82 -5.08 2.54
C PHE A 472 44.11 -4.43 1.19
N LEU A 473 43.25 -3.51 0.74
CA LEU A 473 43.40 -2.80 -0.54
C LEU A 473 44.65 -1.91 -0.55
N GLU A 474 44.93 -1.22 0.55
CA GLU A 474 46.11 -0.37 0.71
C GLU A 474 47.41 -1.16 0.48
N VAL A 475 47.46 -2.41 0.95
CA VAL A 475 48.67 -3.24 0.89
C VAL A 475 48.73 -4.10 -0.39
N ALA A 476 47.67 -4.84 -0.70
CA ALA A 476 47.65 -5.80 -1.81
C ALA A 476 47.07 -5.23 -3.10
N GLY A 477 46.38 -4.08 -3.07
CA GLY A 477 45.63 -3.55 -4.21
C GLY A 477 46.45 -3.35 -5.48
N ASN A 478 47.68 -2.84 -5.36
CA ASN A 478 48.59 -2.68 -6.51
C ASN A 478 48.96 -4.04 -7.14
N ALA A 479 49.29 -5.05 -6.32
CA ALA A 479 49.61 -6.38 -6.82
C ALA A 479 48.39 -7.06 -7.47
N MET A 480 47.20 -6.85 -6.90
CA MET A 480 45.93 -7.36 -7.42
C MET A 480 45.54 -6.69 -8.74
N GLU A 481 45.71 -5.37 -8.85
CA GLU A 481 45.45 -4.61 -10.08
C GLU A 481 46.33 -5.10 -11.22
N ARG A 482 47.63 -5.32 -10.97
CA ARG A 482 48.56 -5.85 -11.98
C ARG A 482 48.22 -7.27 -12.41
N ALA A 483 47.69 -8.09 -11.51
CA ALA A 483 47.40 -9.51 -11.80
C ALA A 483 46.04 -9.72 -12.49
N TYR A 484 45.01 -8.94 -12.13
CA TYR A 484 43.63 -9.15 -12.57
C TYR A 484 43.07 -8.01 -13.43
N CYS A 485 43.80 -6.89 -13.54
CA CYS A 485 43.52 -5.72 -14.39
C CYS A 485 42.04 -5.30 -14.36
N SER A 486 41.32 -5.50 -15.47
CA SER A 486 39.93 -5.07 -15.64
C SER A 486 38.97 -5.72 -14.62
N GLN A 487 39.22 -6.96 -14.19
CA GLN A 487 38.37 -7.59 -13.18
C GLN A 487 38.54 -6.94 -11.80
N PHE A 488 39.74 -6.51 -11.46
CA PHE A 488 39.98 -5.78 -10.22
C PHE A 488 39.31 -4.40 -10.24
N TRP A 489 39.37 -3.67 -11.36
CA TRP A 489 38.65 -2.40 -11.51
C TRP A 489 37.14 -2.55 -11.36
N LYS A 490 36.53 -3.59 -11.95
CA LYS A 490 35.11 -3.89 -11.73
C LYS A 490 34.78 -4.10 -10.25
N LEU A 491 35.67 -4.77 -9.52
CA LEU A 491 35.52 -4.97 -8.09
C LEU A 491 35.61 -3.65 -7.32
N LEU A 492 36.55 -2.76 -7.68
CA LEU A 492 36.63 -1.41 -7.08
C LEU A 492 35.38 -0.57 -7.36
N PHE A 493 34.84 -0.61 -8.58
CA PHE A 493 33.57 0.07 -8.90
C PHE A 493 32.42 -0.50 -8.07
N PHE A 494 32.33 -1.83 -7.93
CA PHE A 494 31.35 -2.46 -7.04
C PHE A 494 31.51 -1.98 -5.59
N ILE A 495 32.73 -1.84 -5.07
CA ILE A 495 32.93 -1.31 -3.73
C ILE A 495 32.33 0.10 -3.61
N ILE A 496 32.62 0.97 -4.57
CA ILE A 496 32.23 2.39 -4.54
C ILE A 496 30.72 2.56 -4.75
N GLU A 497 30.16 1.88 -5.74
CA GLU A 497 28.78 2.09 -6.20
C GLU A 497 27.76 1.27 -5.42
N GLU A 498 28.16 0.12 -4.87
CA GLU A 498 27.25 -0.86 -4.27
C GLU A 498 27.55 -1.13 -2.80
N TYR A 499 28.81 -1.42 -2.45
CA TYR A 499 29.17 -1.84 -1.09
C TYR A 499 29.19 -0.69 -0.08
N LEU A 500 29.79 0.45 -0.44
CA LEU A 500 29.85 1.64 0.44
C LEU A 500 28.45 2.20 0.76
N PRO A 501 27.51 2.32 -0.21
CA PRO A 501 26.13 2.71 0.11
C PRO A 501 25.43 1.76 1.10
N ARG A 502 25.62 0.44 0.97
CA ARG A 502 25.09 -0.54 1.94
C ARG A 502 25.66 -0.30 3.33
N TYR A 503 26.98 -0.10 3.43
CA TYR A 503 27.64 0.22 4.69
C TYR A 503 27.09 1.50 5.35
N LEU A 504 26.88 2.56 4.57
CA LEU A 504 26.31 3.81 5.06
C LEU A 504 24.86 3.64 5.51
N HIS A 505 24.06 2.86 4.78
CA HIS A 505 22.69 2.53 5.17
C HIS A 505 22.65 1.75 6.49
N TYR A 506 23.46 0.70 6.62
CA TYR A 506 23.59 -0.07 7.86
C TYR A 506 24.08 0.78 9.04
N SER A 507 25.06 1.66 8.83
CA SER A 507 25.56 2.57 9.84
C SER A 507 24.50 3.59 10.30
N LEU A 508 23.61 4.04 9.40
CA LEU A 508 22.51 4.95 9.73
C LEU A 508 21.36 4.24 10.46
N VAL A 509 20.97 3.05 10.02
CA VAL A 509 19.89 2.26 10.63
C VAL A 509 20.27 1.78 12.03
N ILE A 510 21.51 1.33 12.23
CA ILE A 510 22.01 0.88 13.53
C ILE A 510 22.52 2.05 14.37
N GLY A 511 22.93 3.19 13.78
CA GLY A 511 23.23 4.42 14.51
C GLY A 511 22.07 4.91 15.40
N PHE A 512 20.83 4.60 15.03
CA PHE A 512 19.64 4.80 15.88
C PHE A 512 19.45 3.73 16.97
N SER A 513 20.03 2.52 16.81
CA SER A 513 19.90 1.40 17.75
C SER A 513 21.08 1.29 18.72
N HIS A 514 22.28 1.74 18.34
CA HIS A 514 23.47 1.72 19.20
C HIS A 514 23.40 2.76 20.34
N TYR A 515 22.62 3.83 20.19
CA TYR A 515 22.24 4.71 21.31
C TYR A 515 21.30 4.03 22.33
N GLY A 516 20.71 2.88 22.00
CA GLY A 516 19.93 2.05 22.92
C GLY A 516 20.76 1.04 23.72
N TRP A 517 21.93 0.63 23.21
CA TRP A 517 22.81 -0.32 23.91
C TRP A 517 23.82 0.36 24.84
N SER A 518 24.19 1.62 24.59
CA SER A 518 25.01 2.42 25.50
C SER A 518 24.24 2.98 26.71
N ASN A 519 22.91 3.06 26.65
CA ASN A 519 22.08 3.63 27.72
C ASN A 519 21.53 2.62 28.74
N ASN A 520 21.83 1.33 28.61
CA ASN A 520 21.52 0.31 29.62
C ASN A 520 22.75 -0.16 30.42
N LEU A 521 23.83 0.63 30.38
CA LEU A 521 25.11 0.37 31.05
C LEU A 521 25.47 1.51 32.04
N GLN A 522 24.49 1.98 32.80
CA GLN A 522 24.72 2.70 34.06
C GLN A 522 24.39 1.81 35.25
#